data_AF-A0A8H3YE02-F1
#
_entry.id   AF-A0A8H3YE02-F1
#
_cell.length_a   1.000
_cell.length_b   1.000
_cell.length_c   1.000
_cell.angle_alpha   90.00
_cell.angle_beta   90.00
_cell.angle_gamma   90.00
#
_symmetry.space_group_name_H-M   'P 1'
#
loop_
_entity.id
_entity.type
_entity.pdbx_description
1 polymer ?
#
loop_
_entity_poly.entity_id
_entity_poly.type
_entity_poly.pdbx_seq_one_letter_code
_entity_poly.pdbx_strand_id
1 'polypeptide(L)'
;MGLFYCAYRRLNKPTAVRILRTAGLSTQSHHLTSESPYVRAFGSPNAEKLKGKDGDFLYFPDFFSQAEQETLLKLALWKLDRVDSRRRRRRRRKESTEPPQGPSVGSNNLQCMFDPSSDYGFEDGHFDSVITRYRESLITAFPNPSTIGAPSYSSILKRVYDLLPQSAGSELARDLYYDKVLPEGSPEISPALDQPFEQPLQTSTHALHLAPDGYILPHVDNVDASGTVIIGVSLGADRILRLEEATQDGPQLKIAHKGWDVLLNSGSLYIQKDSIRYEYAHSILPYGDESVWNNTQLVPGHRVSLMVRDIKPEVAS
;
A
#
# COMPACT_ATOMS: atom_id res chain seq x y z
N MET A 1 -6.75 -20.45 -19.72
CA MET A 1 -6.55 -19.07 -19.23
C MET A 1 -7.13 -17.99 -20.17
N GLY A 2 -6.88 -18.01 -21.48
CA GLY A 2 -7.33 -16.93 -22.40
C GLY A 2 -8.86 -16.70 -22.51
N LEU A 3 -9.68 -17.73 -22.31
CA LEU A 3 -11.16 -17.62 -22.37
C LEU A 3 -11.78 -16.98 -21.11
N PHE A 4 -11.18 -17.19 -19.93
CA PHE A 4 -11.63 -16.58 -18.68
C PHE A 4 -11.29 -15.07 -18.60
N TYR A 5 -10.12 -14.69 -19.14
CA TYR A 5 -9.68 -13.29 -19.24
C TYR A 5 -10.64 -12.43 -20.09
N CYS A 6 -11.18 -12.98 -21.17
CA CYS A 6 -12.09 -12.26 -22.07
C CYS A 6 -13.51 -12.08 -21.47
N ALA A 7 -13.92 -12.96 -20.57
CA ALA A 7 -15.21 -12.87 -19.88
C ALA A 7 -15.18 -11.83 -18.74
N TYR A 8 -14.09 -11.76 -17.97
CA TYR A 8 -13.95 -10.79 -16.88
C TYR A 8 -13.89 -9.33 -17.39
N ARG A 9 -13.16 -9.10 -18.49
CA ARG A 9 -13.09 -7.79 -19.16
C ARG A 9 -14.44 -7.27 -19.67
N ARG A 10 -15.40 -8.17 -19.94
CA ARG A 10 -16.74 -7.81 -20.44
C ARG A 10 -17.72 -7.41 -19.34
N LEU A 11 -17.51 -7.86 -18.11
CA LEU A 11 -18.42 -7.63 -16.98
C LEU A 11 -18.09 -6.36 -16.18
N ASN A 12 -16.80 -5.99 -16.09
CA ASN A 12 -16.35 -4.79 -15.39
C ASN A 12 -15.80 -3.77 -16.40
N LYS A 13 -16.64 -2.85 -16.87
CA LYS A 13 -16.15 -1.66 -17.58
C LYS A 13 -15.26 -0.88 -16.60
N PRO A 14 -14.09 -0.38 -17.01
CA PRO A 14 -13.26 0.45 -16.16
C PRO A 14 -14.03 1.72 -15.81
N THR A 15 -14.55 1.79 -14.59
CA THR A 15 -15.07 3.03 -14.04
C THR A 15 -13.87 3.96 -13.90
N ALA A 16 -13.93 5.15 -14.50
CA ALA A 16 -12.91 6.15 -14.29
C ALA A 16 -12.83 6.41 -12.77
N VAL A 17 -11.66 6.14 -12.17
CA VAL A 17 -11.43 6.43 -10.76
C VAL A 17 -11.53 7.94 -10.59
N ARG A 18 -12.68 8.41 -10.11
CA ARG A 18 -12.92 9.83 -9.88
C ARG A 18 -12.22 10.21 -8.59
N ILE A 19 -10.97 10.63 -8.70
CA ILE A 19 -10.20 11.18 -7.59
C ILE A 19 -10.93 12.46 -7.13
N LEU A 20 -11.61 12.38 -5.99
CA LEU A 20 -12.21 13.53 -5.36
C LEU A 20 -11.08 14.45 -4.92
N ARG A 21 -11.04 15.68 -5.45
CA ARG A 21 -9.98 16.67 -5.19
C ARG A 21 -9.69 16.76 -3.70
N THR A 22 -8.47 16.41 -3.30
CA THR A 22 -7.98 16.59 -1.95
C THR A 22 -7.32 17.96 -1.90
N ALA A 23 -7.89 18.87 -1.10
CA ALA A 23 -7.41 20.24 -1.01
C ALA A 23 -5.91 20.27 -0.66
N GLY A 24 -5.10 20.98 -1.47
CA GLY A 24 -3.69 21.25 -1.18
C GLY A 24 -2.66 20.22 -1.66
N LEU A 25 -3.03 19.25 -2.49
CA LEU A 25 -2.10 18.21 -3.00
C LEU A 25 -1.94 18.32 -4.53
N SER A 26 -0.74 18.01 -5.03
CA SER A 26 -0.49 17.88 -6.47
C SER A 26 -1.26 16.65 -6.97
N THR A 27 -2.43 16.86 -7.58
CA THR A 27 -3.26 15.77 -8.13
C THR A 27 -2.73 15.25 -9.47
N GLN A 28 -1.47 15.53 -9.81
CA GLN A 28 -0.88 15.09 -11.06
C GLN A 28 -0.51 13.62 -10.94
N SER A 29 -1.26 12.76 -11.64
CA SER A 29 -0.90 11.35 -11.80
C SER A 29 0.22 11.20 -12.82
N HIS A 30 1.15 10.31 -12.52
CA HIS A 30 2.18 9.84 -13.43
C HIS A 30 1.80 8.47 -13.96
N HIS A 31 2.11 8.25 -15.23
CA HIS A 31 1.73 7.09 -16.01
C HIS A 31 3.00 6.39 -16.49
N LEU A 32 2.92 5.08 -16.75
CA LEU A 32 4.10 4.30 -17.15
C LEU A 32 4.68 4.70 -18.52
N THR A 33 3.82 5.16 -19.43
CA THR A 33 4.20 5.49 -20.81
C THR A 33 4.45 6.96 -21.04
N SER A 34 4.23 7.81 -20.03
CA SER A 34 4.38 9.26 -20.12
C SER A 34 5.70 9.72 -19.52
N GLU A 35 6.24 10.83 -20.02
CA GLU A 35 7.42 11.46 -19.42
C GLU A 35 7.17 11.77 -17.94
N SER A 36 8.10 11.37 -17.09
CA SER A 36 7.94 11.44 -15.64
C SER A 36 9.30 11.50 -14.94
N PRO A 37 9.46 12.37 -13.92
CA PRO A 37 10.65 12.34 -13.07
C PRO A 37 10.67 11.13 -12.12
N TYR A 38 9.56 10.40 -12.00
CA TYR A 38 9.38 9.28 -11.07
C TYR A 38 9.25 7.92 -11.75
N VAL A 39 9.14 7.89 -13.08
CA VAL A 39 8.98 6.64 -13.84
C VAL A 39 9.97 6.61 -14.98
N ARG A 40 10.68 5.50 -15.15
CA ARG A 40 11.60 5.26 -16.27
C ARG A 40 11.43 3.85 -16.80
N ALA A 41 11.73 3.67 -18.08
CA ALA A 41 11.83 2.33 -18.67
C ALA A 41 13.02 1.55 -18.08
N PHE A 42 12.85 0.25 -17.94
CA PHE A 42 13.87 -0.70 -17.51
C PHE A 42 14.05 -1.79 -18.57
N GLY A 43 15.30 -2.21 -18.81
CA GLY A 43 15.66 -3.37 -19.64
C GLY A 43 15.45 -3.25 -21.16
N SER A 44 14.63 -2.31 -21.65
CA SER A 44 14.45 -2.03 -23.09
C SER A 44 14.71 -0.56 -23.40
N PRO A 45 15.54 -0.23 -24.41
CA PRO A 45 15.76 1.15 -24.84
C PRO A 45 14.52 1.78 -25.50
N ASN A 46 13.55 0.97 -25.93
CA ASN A 46 12.28 1.46 -26.50
C ASN A 46 11.11 1.13 -25.57
N ALA A 47 10.64 2.12 -24.81
CA ALA A 47 9.42 2.04 -24.00
C ALA A 47 8.18 1.73 -24.85
N GLU A 48 8.15 2.15 -26.13
CA GLU A 48 7.04 1.93 -27.07
C GLU A 48 6.72 0.44 -27.34
N LYS A 49 7.62 -0.48 -26.97
CA LYS A 49 7.43 -1.94 -27.13
C LYS A 49 6.98 -2.65 -25.85
N LEU A 50 6.83 -1.94 -24.73
CA LEU A 50 6.35 -2.53 -23.49
C LEU A 50 4.83 -2.74 -23.57
N LYS A 51 4.37 -3.91 -23.13
CA LYS A 51 2.93 -4.21 -23.07
C LYS A 51 2.35 -3.56 -21.82
N GLY A 52 1.11 -3.09 -21.88
CA GLY A 52 0.50 -2.43 -20.74
C GLY A 52 -0.31 -1.24 -21.22
N LYS A 53 -1.54 -1.14 -20.75
CA LYS A 53 -2.39 -0.02 -21.12
C LYS A 53 -2.05 1.18 -20.26
N ASP A 54 -1.97 2.33 -20.89
CA ASP A 54 -1.89 3.58 -20.17
C ASP A 54 -3.12 3.71 -19.25
N GLY A 55 -2.87 3.89 -17.96
CA GLY A 55 -3.90 3.88 -16.90
C GLY A 55 -4.06 2.57 -16.12
N ASP A 56 -3.41 1.47 -16.51
CA ASP A 56 -3.38 0.23 -15.69
C ASP A 56 -2.42 0.35 -14.50
N PHE A 57 -1.58 1.39 -14.50
CA PHE A 57 -0.80 1.82 -13.36
C PHE A 57 -0.83 3.35 -13.25
N LEU A 58 -1.10 3.85 -12.05
CA LEU A 58 -1.15 5.28 -11.74
C LEU A 58 -0.27 5.56 -10.53
N TYR A 59 0.52 6.62 -10.61
CA TYR A 59 1.42 7.01 -9.53
C TYR A 59 1.18 8.46 -9.09
N PHE A 60 1.07 8.67 -7.78
CA PHE A 60 0.85 9.96 -7.14
C PHE A 60 1.99 10.21 -6.15
N PRO A 61 3.01 11.02 -6.50
CA PRO A 61 4.20 11.22 -5.67
C PRO A 61 3.89 11.95 -4.35
N ASP A 62 2.96 12.89 -4.39
CA ASP A 62 2.62 13.77 -3.26
C ASP A 62 1.16 13.60 -2.85
N PHE A 63 0.72 12.35 -2.65
CA PHE A 63 -0.68 12.07 -2.30
C PHE A 63 -0.99 12.43 -0.85
N PHE A 64 -0.03 12.31 0.06
CA PHE A 64 -0.22 12.59 1.49
C PHE A 64 0.65 13.76 1.93
N SER A 65 0.04 14.72 2.62
CA SER A 65 0.79 15.74 3.36
C SER A 65 1.64 15.13 4.47
N GLN A 66 2.67 15.82 4.93
CA GLN A 66 3.55 15.31 5.99
C GLN A 66 2.78 14.87 7.25
N ALA A 67 1.77 15.65 7.68
CA ALA A 67 0.96 15.32 8.85
C ALA A 67 0.12 14.03 8.64
N GLU A 68 -0.38 13.83 7.42
CA GLU A 68 -1.09 12.59 7.05
C GLU A 68 -0.14 11.39 7.04
N GLN A 69 1.08 11.57 6.54
CA GLN A 69 2.10 10.53 6.55
C GLN A 69 2.48 10.09 7.97
N GLU A 70 2.70 11.05 8.88
CA GLU A 70 2.97 10.77 10.30
C GLU A 70 1.80 10.00 10.96
N THR A 71 0.58 10.41 10.64
CA THR A 71 -0.65 9.77 11.15
C THR A 71 -0.76 8.32 10.68
N LEU A 72 -0.59 8.07 9.37
CA LEU A 72 -0.62 6.72 8.81
C LEU A 72 0.52 5.85 9.32
N LEU A 73 1.72 6.42 9.51
CA LEU A 73 2.86 5.68 10.04
C LEU A 73 2.64 5.25 11.49
N LYS A 74 2.11 6.14 12.34
CA LYS A 74 1.73 5.80 13.72
C LYS A 74 0.73 4.65 13.77
N LEU A 75 -0.29 4.69 12.91
CA LEU A 75 -1.31 3.65 12.79
C LEU A 75 -0.70 2.31 12.37
N ALA A 76 0.14 2.31 11.34
CA ALA A 76 0.79 1.10 10.85
C ALA A 76 1.74 0.49 11.90
N LEU A 77 2.59 1.31 12.51
CA LEU A 77 3.50 0.86 13.56
C LEU A 77 2.74 0.33 14.79
N TRP A 78 1.67 0.99 15.22
CA TRP A 78 0.81 0.53 16.32
C TRP A 78 0.28 -0.89 16.10
N LYS A 79 -0.12 -1.20 14.86
CA LYS A 79 -0.62 -2.53 14.50
C LYS A 79 0.52 -3.56 14.46
N LEU A 80 1.58 -3.25 13.73
CA LEU A 80 2.74 -4.14 13.57
C LEU A 80 3.39 -4.49 14.92
N ASP A 81 3.44 -3.56 15.86
CA ASP A 81 4.05 -3.77 17.18
C ASP A 81 3.29 -4.74 18.07
N ARG A 82 1.98 -4.80 17.91
CA ARG A 82 1.15 -5.70 18.71
C ARG A 82 1.38 -7.15 18.33
N VAL A 83 1.64 -7.39 17.05
CA VAL A 83 1.90 -8.75 16.54
C VAL A 83 3.36 -9.14 16.72
N ASP A 84 4.29 -8.17 16.72
CA ASP A 84 5.73 -8.38 16.92
C ASP A 84 6.07 -8.89 18.35
N SER A 85 6.41 -10.18 18.47
CA SER A 85 6.76 -10.82 19.73
C SER A 85 8.08 -10.31 20.32
N ARG A 86 9.04 -9.94 19.48
CA ARG A 86 10.35 -9.41 19.89
C ARG A 86 10.21 -8.02 20.50
N ARG A 87 9.40 -7.15 19.87
CA ARG A 87 9.12 -5.81 20.39
C ARG A 87 8.36 -5.88 21.72
N ARG A 88 7.39 -6.80 21.85
CA ARG A 88 6.72 -7.10 23.14
C ARG A 88 7.68 -7.54 24.23
N ARG A 89 8.64 -8.43 23.92
CA ARG A 89 9.66 -8.89 24.89
C ARG A 89 10.60 -7.76 25.32
N ARG A 90 10.99 -6.86 24.42
CA ARG A 90 11.86 -5.72 24.74
C ARG A 90 11.15 -4.65 25.57
N ARG A 91 9.89 -4.30 25.27
CA ARG A 91 9.11 -3.37 26.10
C ARG A 91 9.05 -3.83 27.56
N ARG A 92 8.75 -5.12 27.80
CA ARG A 92 8.77 -5.71 29.15
C ARG A 92 10.13 -5.63 29.87
N ARG A 93 11.25 -5.64 29.13
CA ARG A 93 12.61 -5.48 29.68
C ARG A 93 13.01 -4.02 29.89
N LYS A 94 12.44 -3.10 29.13
CA LYS A 94 12.71 -1.65 29.24
C LYS A 94 11.86 -1.01 30.34
N GLU A 95 10.65 -1.50 30.56
CA GLU A 95 9.81 -1.13 31.73
C GLU A 95 10.47 -1.48 33.09
N SER A 96 11.50 -2.34 33.10
CA SER A 96 12.31 -2.64 34.29
C SER A 96 13.61 -1.81 34.42
N THR A 97 13.90 -0.89 33.50
CA THR A 97 15.14 -0.09 33.54
C THR A 97 14.92 1.30 32.90
N GLU A 98 14.75 2.31 33.76
CA GLU A 98 14.77 3.79 33.59
C GLU A 98 14.11 4.47 32.35
N PRO A 99 13.63 5.73 32.51
CA PRO A 99 12.78 6.38 31.52
C PRO A 99 13.59 6.87 30.30
N PRO A 100 12.96 6.90 29.10
CA PRO A 100 13.64 7.37 27.91
C PRO A 100 13.83 8.89 27.91
N GLN A 101 15.01 9.32 27.45
CA GLN A 101 15.30 10.72 27.16
C GLN A 101 14.34 11.24 26.08
N GLY A 102 13.90 12.49 26.28
CA GLY A 102 12.86 13.15 25.48
C GLY A 102 13.21 13.33 24.00
N PRO A 103 12.23 13.71 23.18
CA PRO A 103 12.38 13.76 21.73
C PRO A 103 13.41 14.82 21.32
N SER A 104 14.36 14.42 20.47
CA SER A 104 15.24 15.36 19.78
C SER A 104 14.41 16.16 18.77
N VAL A 105 14.29 17.46 19.03
CA VAL A 105 13.62 18.44 18.19
C VAL A 105 14.28 18.52 16.82
N GLY A 106 13.47 18.51 15.75
CA GLY A 106 13.83 19.09 14.45
C GLY A 106 14.42 18.12 13.42
N SER A 107 13.56 17.32 12.77
CA SER A 107 13.81 16.80 11.42
C SER A 107 12.49 16.33 10.83
N ASN A 108 12.06 16.95 9.72
CA ASN A 108 10.86 16.61 8.94
C ASN A 108 10.98 15.25 8.21
N ASN A 109 11.49 14.23 8.90
CA ASN A 109 11.79 12.93 8.31
C ASN A 109 11.15 11.84 9.16
N LEU A 110 10.18 11.13 8.58
CA LEU A 110 9.52 9.98 9.21
C LEU A 110 10.52 8.93 9.74
N GLN A 111 11.76 8.90 9.24
CA GLN A 111 12.81 8.04 9.77
C GLN A 111 13.00 8.16 11.29
N CYS A 112 12.78 9.34 11.89
CA CYS A 112 12.91 9.52 13.35
C CYS A 112 11.82 8.83 14.18
N MET A 113 10.74 8.37 13.54
CA MET A 113 9.63 7.68 14.21
C MET A 113 9.86 6.16 14.30
N PHE A 114 10.89 5.64 13.62
CA PHE A 114 11.28 4.25 13.73
C PHE A 114 12.25 4.06 14.90
N ASP A 115 12.04 2.97 15.64
CA ASP A 115 13.02 2.48 16.60
C ASP A 115 14.23 1.90 15.84
N PRO A 116 15.39 1.75 16.50
CA PRO A 116 16.54 1.04 15.92
C PRO A 116 16.16 -0.33 15.35
N SER A 117 16.69 -0.71 14.20
CA SER A 117 16.29 -1.95 13.50
C SER A 117 16.39 -3.22 14.36
N SER A 118 17.29 -3.23 15.34
CA SER A 118 17.45 -4.34 16.28
C SER A 118 16.21 -4.60 17.16
N ASP A 119 15.37 -3.58 17.38
CA ASP A 119 14.16 -3.64 18.21
C ASP A 119 12.99 -4.36 17.53
N TYR A 120 13.08 -4.60 16.23
CA TYR A 120 12.06 -5.26 15.43
C TYR A 120 12.32 -6.75 15.23
N GLY A 121 11.25 -7.53 15.24
CA GLY A 121 11.24 -8.94 14.86
C GLY A 121 11.11 -9.11 13.36
N PHE A 122 12.10 -8.64 12.57
CA PHE A 122 12.12 -8.86 11.13
C PHE A 122 12.38 -10.33 10.81
N GLU A 123 11.63 -10.86 9.84
CA GLU A 123 11.69 -12.20 9.30
C GLU A 123 12.59 -12.21 8.07
N ASP A 124 13.40 -13.26 7.91
CA ASP A 124 14.32 -13.41 6.77
C ASP A 124 13.63 -14.04 5.53
N GLY A 125 12.37 -14.46 5.65
CA GLY A 125 11.56 -15.03 4.57
C GLY A 125 10.12 -15.37 4.99
N HIS A 126 9.16 -15.16 4.09
CA HIS A 126 7.78 -15.68 4.17
C HIS A 126 7.71 -17.14 3.67
N PHE A 127 6.55 -17.80 3.75
CA PHE A 127 6.38 -19.19 3.24
C PHE A 127 6.69 -19.34 1.74
N ASP A 128 6.56 -18.26 0.96
CA ASP A 128 6.87 -18.21 -0.48
C ASP A 128 8.27 -17.64 -0.77
N SER A 129 9.02 -17.23 0.26
CA SER A 129 10.38 -16.68 0.18
C SER A 129 10.52 -15.42 -0.69
N VAL A 130 9.42 -14.68 -0.94
CA VAL A 130 9.43 -13.50 -1.81
C VAL A 130 9.91 -12.24 -1.09
N ILE A 131 9.66 -12.13 0.21
CA ILE A 131 10.00 -10.93 1.00
C ILE A 131 11.06 -11.28 2.03
N THR A 132 12.07 -10.41 2.15
CA THR A 132 13.22 -10.60 3.06
C THR A 132 13.39 -9.39 3.98
N ARG A 133 13.78 -9.65 5.24
CA ARG A 133 14.02 -8.66 6.31
C ARG A 133 12.82 -7.75 6.55
N TYR A 134 11.67 -8.36 6.83
CA TYR A 134 10.40 -7.67 6.91
C TYR A 134 9.55 -8.10 8.10
N ARG A 135 8.51 -7.32 8.43
CA ARG A 135 7.42 -7.76 9.30
C ARG A 135 6.10 -7.27 8.73
N GLU A 136 5.03 -8.03 8.89
CA GLU A 136 3.73 -7.66 8.33
C GLU A 136 2.57 -7.96 9.28
N SER A 137 1.43 -7.33 9.00
CA SER A 137 0.17 -7.63 9.68
C SER A 137 -1.03 -7.22 8.83
N LEU A 138 -2.05 -8.07 8.80
CA LEU A 138 -3.37 -7.69 8.32
C LEU A 138 -4.01 -6.69 9.29
N ILE A 139 -4.38 -5.52 8.79
CA ILE A 139 -5.23 -4.57 9.51
C ILE A 139 -6.67 -5.06 9.38
N THR A 140 -7.20 -5.56 10.48
CA THR A 140 -8.60 -6.03 10.63
C THR A 140 -9.46 -5.07 11.44
N ALA A 141 -8.82 -4.16 12.16
CA ALA A 141 -9.47 -3.14 12.98
C ALA A 141 -8.49 -1.98 13.15
N PHE A 142 -9.01 -0.77 13.08
CA PHE A 142 -8.25 0.45 13.31
C PHE A 142 -8.37 0.85 14.79
N PRO A 143 -7.32 1.45 15.38
CA PRO A 143 -7.40 1.95 16.75
C PRO A 143 -8.44 3.07 16.92
N ASN A 144 -8.52 3.65 18.11
CA ASN A 144 -9.05 5.01 18.24
C ASN A 144 -7.91 6.01 17.98
N PRO A 145 -8.16 7.17 17.34
CA PRO A 145 -7.11 8.18 17.08
C PRO A 145 -6.34 8.60 18.35
N SER A 146 -7.05 8.74 19.46
CA SER A 146 -6.47 9.03 20.78
C SER A 146 -5.47 7.98 21.25
N THR A 147 -5.64 6.71 20.88
CA THR A 147 -4.75 5.60 21.27
C THR A 147 -3.35 5.73 20.64
N ILE A 148 -3.26 6.35 19.46
CA ILE A 148 -1.99 6.53 18.74
C ILE A 148 -1.46 7.96 18.82
N GLY A 149 -2.13 8.85 19.57
CA GLY A 149 -1.75 10.26 19.65
C GLY A 149 -1.67 10.92 18.28
N ALA A 150 -2.66 10.67 17.43
CA ALA A 150 -2.74 11.22 16.08
C ALA A 150 -4.10 11.91 15.85
N PRO A 151 -4.16 12.90 14.93
CA PRO A 151 -5.42 13.38 14.40
C PRO A 151 -6.26 12.23 13.82
N SER A 152 -7.55 12.49 13.60
CA SER A 152 -8.41 11.53 12.93
C SER A 152 -7.84 11.14 11.55
N TYR A 153 -7.69 9.84 11.30
CA TYR A 153 -7.25 9.27 10.02
C TYR A 153 -8.40 8.79 9.15
N SER A 154 -9.65 8.92 9.62
CA SER A 154 -10.82 8.41 8.90
C SER A 154 -10.96 9.04 7.51
N SER A 155 -10.71 10.35 7.39
CA SER A 155 -10.73 11.05 6.11
C SER A 155 -9.59 10.60 5.18
N ILE A 156 -8.40 10.36 5.74
CA ILE A 156 -7.22 9.88 5.01
C ILE A 156 -7.48 8.50 4.43
N LEU A 157 -7.94 7.56 5.27
CA LEU A 157 -8.27 6.21 4.85
C LEU A 157 -9.43 6.21 3.85
N LYS A 158 -10.48 6.99 4.11
CA LYS A 158 -11.60 7.13 3.17
C LYS A 158 -11.12 7.53 1.78
N ARG A 159 -10.22 8.52 1.67
CA ARG A 159 -9.62 8.92 0.38
C ARG A 159 -8.92 7.77 -0.34
N VAL A 160 -8.27 6.87 0.39
CA VAL A 160 -7.59 5.69 -0.19
C VAL A 160 -8.60 4.65 -0.63
N TYR A 161 -9.57 4.30 0.22
CA TYR A 161 -10.58 3.29 -0.11
C TYR A 161 -11.56 3.75 -1.20
N ASP A 162 -11.83 5.05 -1.31
CA ASP A 162 -12.66 5.62 -2.40
C ASP A 162 -12.02 5.41 -3.79
N LEU A 163 -10.73 5.04 -3.87
CA LEU A 163 -10.05 4.70 -5.12
C LEU A 163 -10.28 3.25 -5.57
N LEU A 164 -10.78 2.38 -4.69
CA LEU A 164 -11.14 1.03 -5.05
C LEU A 164 -12.44 1.02 -5.89
N PRO A 165 -12.65 -0.02 -6.72
CA PRO A 165 -13.91 -0.20 -7.40
C PRO A 165 -15.05 -0.31 -6.39
N GLN A 166 -16.04 0.59 -6.47
CA GLN A 166 -17.28 0.45 -5.72
C GLN A 166 -18.04 -0.73 -6.33
N SER A 167 -18.26 -1.80 -5.58
CA SER A 167 -19.08 -2.91 -6.06
C SER A 167 -20.54 -2.46 -6.13
N ALA A 168 -21.28 -2.79 -7.19
CA ALA A 168 -22.70 -2.45 -7.30
C ALA A 168 -23.55 -3.03 -6.15
N GLY A 169 -23.04 -4.06 -5.47
CA GLY A 169 -23.65 -4.63 -4.26
C GLY A 169 -23.36 -3.84 -2.97
N SER A 170 -22.32 -2.99 -2.94
CA SER A 170 -22.00 -2.15 -1.78
C SER A 170 -23.01 -1.03 -1.59
N GLU A 171 -23.60 -0.48 -2.65
CA GLU A 171 -24.67 0.53 -2.52
C GLU A 171 -25.94 -0.10 -1.93
N LEU A 172 -26.39 -1.24 -2.48
CA LEU A 172 -27.53 -2.01 -1.97
C LEU A 172 -27.34 -2.54 -0.55
N ALA A 173 -26.15 -3.05 -0.21
CA ALA A 173 -25.85 -3.54 1.14
C ALA A 173 -25.78 -2.40 2.16
N ARG A 174 -25.28 -1.22 1.75
CA ARG A 174 -25.23 -0.03 2.60
C ARG A 174 -26.64 0.52 2.82
N ASP A 175 -27.47 0.55 1.79
CA ASP A 175 -28.87 0.96 1.89
C ASP A 175 -29.65 -0.03 2.78
N LEU A 176 -29.54 -1.34 2.58
CA LEU A 176 -30.18 -2.36 3.42
C LEU A 176 -29.68 -2.39 4.87
N TYR A 177 -28.42 -2.02 5.12
CA TYR A 177 -27.87 -1.90 6.46
C TYR A 177 -28.44 -0.67 7.18
N TYR A 178 -28.49 0.48 6.51
CA TYR A 178 -29.07 1.69 7.09
C TYR A 178 -30.59 1.59 7.30
N ASP A 179 -31.31 0.90 6.41
CA ASP A 179 -32.76 0.68 6.49
C ASP A 179 -33.15 -0.29 7.63
N LYS A 180 -32.25 -1.21 8.01
CA LYS A 180 -32.50 -2.18 9.09
C LYS A 180 -32.06 -1.72 10.48
N VAL A 181 -31.20 -0.71 10.59
CA VAL A 181 -30.56 -0.31 11.85
C VAL A 181 -31.12 1.00 12.42
N LEU A 182 -31.86 1.81 11.65
CA LEU A 182 -32.47 3.04 12.16
C LEU A 182 -33.99 2.88 12.35
N PRO A 183 -34.51 2.91 13.59
CA PRO A 183 -35.94 3.10 13.82
C PRO A 183 -36.35 4.49 13.35
N GLU A 184 -37.53 4.59 12.72
CA GLU A 184 -38.16 5.87 12.40
C GLU A 184 -38.24 6.75 13.66
N GLY A 185 -37.51 7.87 13.67
CA GLY A 185 -37.48 8.82 14.78
C GLY A 185 -36.17 8.88 15.59
N SER A 186 -35.08 8.26 15.14
CA SER A 186 -33.77 8.46 15.76
C SER A 186 -33.25 9.89 15.52
N PRO A 187 -32.67 10.57 16.54
CA PRO A 187 -32.20 11.94 16.42
C PRO A 187 -31.09 12.02 15.36
N GLU A 188 -31.04 13.13 14.62
CA GLU A 188 -29.97 13.42 13.65
C GLU A 188 -28.61 13.06 14.28
N ILE A 189 -28.00 11.98 13.79
CA ILE A 189 -26.69 11.53 14.24
C ILE A 189 -25.70 12.63 13.84
N SER A 190 -25.32 13.45 14.82
CA SER A 190 -24.16 14.32 14.69
C SER A 190 -22.99 13.44 14.22
N PRO A 191 -22.24 13.80 13.17
CA PRO A 191 -21.15 12.98 12.68
C PRO A 191 -20.09 12.91 13.79
N ALA A 192 -20.14 11.85 14.58
CA ALA A 192 -19.31 11.70 15.75
C ALA A 192 -17.86 11.56 15.27
N LEU A 193 -17.04 12.56 15.60
CA LEU A 193 -15.60 12.63 15.33
C LEU A 193 -14.79 11.46 15.94
N ASP A 194 -15.44 10.59 16.72
CA ASP A 194 -14.81 9.57 17.56
C ASP A 194 -15.21 8.12 17.23
N GLN A 195 -15.98 7.85 16.16
CA GLN A 195 -16.20 6.46 15.76
C GLN A 195 -14.95 5.87 15.08
N PRO A 196 -14.53 4.64 15.44
CA PRO A 196 -13.45 3.94 14.76
C PRO A 196 -13.75 3.84 13.27
N PHE A 197 -12.76 4.11 12.42
CA PHE A 197 -12.93 3.89 10.98
C PHE A 197 -13.21 2.41 10.73
N GLU A 198 -14.32 2.12 10.04
CA GLU A 198 -14.64 0.77 9.60
C GLU A 198 -14.12 0.54 8.18
N GLN A 199 -13.40 -0.56 8.02
CA GLN A 199 -12.84 -0.99 6.75
C GLN A 199 -13.99 -1.41 5.82
N PRO A 200 -14.01 -0.95 4.56
CA PRO A 200 -15.06 -1.37 3.62
C PRO A 200 -15.08 -2.89 3.45
N LEU A 201 -16.29 -3.45 3.33
CA LEU A 201 -16.48 -4.87 3.03
C LEU A 201 -15.73 -5.26 1.75
N GLN A 202 -15.29 -6.52 1.69
CA GLN A 202 -14.55 -7.06 0.54
C GLN A 202 -13.26 -6.28 0.21
N THR A 203 -12.59 -5.75 1.23
CA THR A 203 -11.26 -5.18 1.09
C THR A 203 -10.30 -5.80 2.09
N SER A 204 -9.02 -5.86 1.73
CA SER A 204 -7.93 -6.28 2.60
C SER A 204 -6.92 -5.16 2.72
N THR A 205 -6.29 -5.00 3.88
CA THR A 205 -5.20 -4.04 4.05
C THR A 205 -4.09 -4.62 4.88
N HIS A 206 -2.92 -4.76 4.27
CA HIS A 206 -1.71 -5.20 4.96
C HIS A 206 -0.84 -4.00 5.29
N ALA A 207 -0.37 -3.92 6.54
CA ALA A 207 0.80 -3.12 6.87
C ALA A 207 2.04 -4.00 6.67
N LEU A 208 2.97 -3.53 5.85
CA LEU A 208 4.26 -4.19 5.60
C LEU A 208 5.38 -3.23 5.99
N HIS A 209 6.32 -3.68 6.81
CA HIS A 209 7.50 -2.91 7.22
C HIS A 209 8.77 -3.62 6.75
N LEU A 210 9.48 -2.98 5.84
CA LEU A 210 10.81 -3.39 5.39
C LEU A 210 11.88 -2.70 6.22
N ALA A 211 12.86 -3.50 6.66
CA ALA A 211 14.10 -2.99 7.23
C ALA A 211 14.92 -2.20 6.19
N PRO A 212 15.94 -1.43 6.61
CA PRO A 212 16.86 -0.77 5.68
C PRO A 212 17.52 -1.74 4.70
N ASP A 213 17.76 -2.99 5.11
CA ASP A 213 18.34 -4.06 4.30
C ASP A 213 17.28 -5.01 3.69
N GLY A 214 15.99 -4.69 3.83
CA GLY A 214 14.89 -5.50 3.30
C GLY A 214 14.50 -5.17 1.87
N TYR A 215 14.02 -6.20 1.18
CA TYR A 215 13.64 -6.15 -0.23
C TYR A 215 12.51 -7.13 -0.52
N ILE A 216 11.90 -6.98 -1.70
CA ILE A 216 10.85 -7.85 -2.21
C ILE A 216 11.27 -8.35 -3.58
N LEU A 217 11.36 -9.67 -3.76
CA LEU A 217 11.68 -10.30 -5.03
C LEU A 217 10.52 -10.17 -6.05
N PRO A 218 10.81 -10.30 -7.36
CA PRO A 218 9.78 -10.25 -8.39
C PRO A 218 8.69 -11.30 -8.19
N HIS A 219 7.44 -10.85 -8.07
CA HIS A 219 6.28 -11.73 -7.92
C HIS A 219 5.00 -11.10 -8.47
N VAL A 220 3.99 -11.94 -8.69
CA VAL A 220 2.62 -11.50 -8.98
C VAL A 220 1.77 -11.84 -7.76
N ASP A 221 1.04 -10.85 -7.23
CA ASP A 221 0.13 -11.05 -6.10
C ASP A 221 -0.87 -12.17 -6.38
N ASN A 222 -1.09 -13.01 -5.37
CA ASN A 222 -1.99 -14.16 -5.47
C ASN A 222 -3.38 -13.73 -5.98
N VAL A 223 -3.76 -14.25 -7.14
CA VAL A 223 -5.01 -13.94 -7.85
C VAL A 223 -6.27 -14.43 -7.13
N ASP A 224 -6.13 -15.41 -6.22
CA ASP A 224 -7.25 -15.93 -5.45
C ASP A 224 -7.50 -15.10 -4.19
N ALA A 225 -6.47 -14.43 -3.66
CA ALA A 225 -6.56 -13.61 -2.45
C ALA A 225 -6.80 -12.11 -2.73
N SER A 226 -6.54 -11.65 -3.95
CA SER A 226 -6.60 -10.25 -4.35
C SER A 226 -7.43 -10.07 -5.60
N GLY A 227 -8.33 -9.09 -5.60
CA GLY A 227 -9.21 -8.77 -6.71
C GLY A 227 -8.49 -8.12 -7.89
N THR A 228 -9.01 -7.01 -8.38
CA THR A 228 -8.57 -6.33 -9.60
C THR A 228 -7.60 -5.19 -9.37
N VAL A 229 -7.58 -4.63 -8.17
CA VAL A 229 -6.88 -3.40 -7.83
C VAL A 229 -6.01 -3.59 -6.60
N ILE A 230 -4.75 -3.20 -6.72
CA ILE A 230 -3.81 -3.07 -5.60
C ILE A 230 -3.48 -1.60 -5.48
N ILE A 231 -3.61 -1.06 -4.27
CA ILE A 231 -3.18 0.28 -3.91
C ILE A 231 -2.04 0.16 -2.93
N GLY A 232 -0.88 0.74 -3.26
CA GLY A 232 0.28 0.79 -2.38
C GLY A 232 0.56 2.20 -1.91
N VAL A 233 0.48 2.42 -0.60
CA VAL A 233 0.95 3.66 0.06
C VAL A 233 2.40 3.46 0.50
N SER A 234 3.26 4.45 0.29
CA SER A 234 4.68 4.39 0.72
C SER A 234 4.97 5.43 1.81
N LEU A 235 5.54 4.99 2.93
CA LEU A 235 5.91 5.83 4.07
C LEU A 235 7.35 5.51 4.51
N GLY A 236 8.16 6.54 4.72
CA GLY A 236 9.54 6.39 5.19
C GLY A 236 10.54 6.52 4.06
N ALA A 237 11.54 5.65 4.00
CA ALA A 237 12.64 5.81 3.07
C ALA A 237 12.25 5.42 1.63
N ASP A 238 12.76 6.18 0.68
CA ASP A 238 12.50 5.97 -0.74
C ASP A 238 12.95 4.57 -1.19
N ARG A 239 12.23 4.01 -2.17
CA ARG A 239 12.55 2.74 -2.81
C ARG A 239 12.28 2.79 -4.30
N ILE A 240 12.88 1.85 -5.03
CA ILE A 240 12.50 1.60 -6.43
C ILE A 240 11.55 0.41 -6.45
N LEU A 241 10.34 0.65 -6.97
CA LEU A 241 9.44 -0.41 -7.42
C LEU A 241 9.80 -0.76 -8.85
N ARG A 242 10.11 -2.02 -9.11
CA ARG A 242 10.35 -2.52 -10.45
C ARG A 242 9.18 -3.39 -10.90
N LEU A 243 8.65 -3.06 -12.07
CA LEU A 243 7.59 -3.78 -12.78
C LEU A 243 8.22 -4.44 -14.01
N GLU A 244 8.23 -5.78 -14.07
CA GLU A 244 8.80 -6.53 -15.19
C GLU A 244 7.74 -7.41 -15.85
N GLU A 245 7.70 -7.41 -17.19
CA GLU A 245 6.77 -8.28 -17.93
C GLU A 245 7.04 -9.73 -17.52
N ALA A 246 5.98 -10.42 -17.10
CA ALA A 246 6.05 -11.75 -16.58
C ALA A 246 5.01 -12.65 -17.25
N THR A 247 5.44 -13.85 -17.60
CA THR A 247 4.54 -14.88 -18.14
C THR A 247 4.59 -16.10 -17.24
N GLN A 248 3.43 -16.73 -17.00
CA GLN A 248 3.40 -18.02 -16.35
C GLN A 248 3.92 -19.09 -17.31
N ASP A 249 4.88 -19.89 -16.85
CA ASP A 249 5.42 -21.05 -17.54
C ASP A 249 5.38 -22.24 -16.57
N GLY A 250 4.22 -22.91 -16.51
CA GLY A 250 3.95 -23.90 -15.47
C GLY A 250 3.90 -23.28 -14.06
N PRO A 251 4.51 -23.91 -13.03
CA PRO A 251 4.52 -23.37 -11.66
C PRO A 251 5.52 -22.23 -11.46
N GLN A 252 6.35 -21.91 -12.46
CA GLN A 252 7.39 -20.89 -12.36
C GLN A 252 6.99 -19.62 -13.12
N LEU A 253 7.40 -18.48 -12.56
CA LEU A 253 7.21 -17.17 -13.18
C LEU A 253 8.43 -16.87 -14.06
N LYS A 254 8.22 -16.70 -15.37
CA LYS A 254 9.28 -16.29 -16.29
C LYS A 254 9.28 -14.77 -16.41
N ILE A 255 10.37 -14.14 -15.96
CA ILE A 255 10.57 -12.68 -16.00
C ILE A 255 11.31 -12.30 -17.29
N ALA A 256 10.79 -11.31 -18.01
CA ALA A 256 11.35 -10.87 -19.28
C ALA A 256 12.49 -9.83 -19.14
N HIS A 257 12.77 -9.37 -17.91
CA HIS A 257 13.76 -8.34 -17.60
C HIS A 257 13.60 -7.06 -18.41
N LYS A 258 12.35 -6.63 -18.58
CA LYS A 258 11.97 -5.37 -19.21
C LYS A 258 10.66 -4.87 -18.63
N GLY A 259 10.51 -3.55 -18.54
CA GLY A 259 9.33 -2.92 -17.98
C GLY A 259 9.68 -1.53 -17.46
N TRP A 260 9.36 -1.26 -16.19
CA TRP A 260 9.51 0.07 -15.61
C TRP A 260 10.10 0.02 -14.20
N ASP A 261 10.93 1.01 -13.90
CA ASP A 261 11.24 1.38 -12.53
C ASP A 261 10.39 2.60 -12.14
N VAL A 262 9.87 2.60 -10.92
CA VAL A 262 9.12 3.71 -10.32
C VAL A 262 9.80 4.10 -9.01
N LEU A 263 10.22 5.36 -8.88
CA LEU A 263 10.72 5.90 -7.62
C LEU A 263 9.55 6.11 -6.68
N LEU A 264 9.50 5.34 -5.60
CA LEU A 264 8.50 5.46 -4.55
C LEU A 264 9.03 6.37 -3.43
N ASN A 265 8.71 7.66 -3.48
CA ASN A 265 9.01 8.57 -2.37
C ASN A 265 8.02 8.43 -1.20
N SER A 266 8.41 8.91 -0.01
CA SER A 266 7.50 8.99 1.14
C SER A 266 6.27 9.85 0.86
N GLY A 267 5.09 9.36 1.23
CA GLY A 267 3.81 10.03 0.99
C GLY A 267 3.22 9.77 -0.39
N SER A 268 3.87 8.92 -1.19
CA SER A 268 3.35 8.52 -2.48
C SER A 268 2.31 7.39 -2.38
N LEU A 269 1.46 7.33 -3.41
CA LEU A 269 0.46 6.28 -3.61
C LEU A 269 0.57 5.78 -5.04
N TYR A 270 0.56 4.46 -5.23
CA TYR A 270 0.37 3.87 -6.56
C TYR A 270 -0.88 3.01 -6.61
N ILE A 271 -1.45 2.90 -7.80
CA ILE A 271 -2.56 2.01 -8.14
C ILE A 271 -2.05 1.07 -9.23
N GLN A 272 -2.22 -0.23 -9.04
CA GLN A 272 -1.91 -1.29 -10.00
C GLN A 272 -3.18 -2.08 -10.28
N LYS A 273 -3.58 -2.17 -11.55
CA LYS A 273 -4.78 -2.89 -11.99
C LYS A 273 -4.57 -3.56 -13.33
N ASP A 274 -5.55 -4.38 -13.73
CA ASP A 274 -5.64 -4.97 -15.06
C ASP A 274 -4.31 -5.59 -15.54
N SER A 275 -3.77 -5.20 -16.70
CA SER A 275 -2.59 -5.86 -17.27
C SER A 275 -1.37 -5.76 -16.36
N ILE A 276 -1.11 -4.61 -15.72
CA ILE A 276 0.02 -4.45 -14.80
C ILE A 276 -0.17 -5.30 -13.54
N ARG A 277 -1.40 -5.56 -13.10
CA ARG A 277 -1.68 -6.39 -11.92
C ARG A 277 -1.53 -7.90 -12.16
N TYR A 278 -1.62 -8.38 -13.39
CA TYR A 278 -1.60 -9.82 -13.71
C TYR A 278 -0.42 -10.27 -14.56
N GLU A 279 0.09 -9.38 -15.43
CA GLU A 279 1.09 -9.70 -16.45
C GLU A 279 2.47 -9.09 -16.14
N TYR A 280 2.59 -8.42 -14.99
CA TYR A 280 3.83 -7.81 -14.53
C TYR A 280 4.17 -8.31 -13.12
N ALA A 281 5.37 -8.87 -12.99
CA ALA A 281 5.96 -9.11 -11.68
C ALA A 281 6.40 -7.78 -11.09
N HIS A 282 6.11 -7.58 -9.81
CA HIS A 282 6.53 -6.41 -9.09
C HIS A 282 7.54 -6.77 -8.01
N SER A 283 8.51 -5.89 -7.76
CA SER A 283 9.57 -6.05 -6.77
C SER A 283 9.94 -4.71 -6.14
N ILE A 284 10.47 -4.76 -4.93
CA ILE A 284 11.06 -3.60 -4.25
C ILE A 284 12.55 -3.88 -4.15
N LEU A 285 13.35 -3.11 -4.89
CA LEU A 285 14.77 -3.38 -5.02
C LEU A 285 15.50 -3.20 -3.68
N PRO A 286 16.52 -4.05 -3.40
CA PRO A 286 17.44 -3.78 -2.30
C PRO A 286 18.25 -2.52 -2.57
N TYR A 287 18.70 -1.86 -1.50
CA TYR A 287 19.72 -0.82 -1.66
C TYR A 287 21.03 -1.43 -2.14
N GLY A 288 21.74 -0.69 -3.01
CA GLY A 288 22.94 -1.14 -3.70
C GLY A 288 23.02 -0.48 -5.07
N ASP A 289 23.75 -1.11 -5.98
CA ASP A 289 24.11 -0.56 -7.28
C ASP A 289 22.91 -0.21 -8.18
N GLU A 290 21.80 -0.94 -8.04
CA GLU A 290 20.58 -0.69 -8.81
C GLU A 290 19.64 0.34 -8.18
N SER A 291 19.83 0.67 -6.89
CA SER A 291 19.04 1.67 -6.17
C SER A 291 19.55 3.10 -6.40
N VAL A 292 19.72 3.45 -7.68
CA VAL A 292 20.18 4.77 -8.15
C VAL A 292 19.09 5.41 -9.00
N TRP A 293 18.73 6.65 -8.66
CA TRP A 293 17.75 7.45 -9.40
C TRP A 293 18.35 8.78 -9.83
N ASN A 294 18.30 9.11 -11.12
CA ASN A 294 18.91 10.34 -11.68
C ASN A 294 20.35 10.58 -11.18
N ASN A 295 21.20 9.54 -11.24
CA ASN A 295 22.58 9.53 -10.76
C ASN A 295 22.76 9.77 -9.25
N THR A 296 21.69 9.70 -8.47
CA THR A 296 21.70 9.82 -7.02
C THR A 296 21.43 8.45 -6.39
N GLN A 297 22.36 7.98 -5.57
CA GLN A 297 22.17 6.77 -4.77
C GLN A 297 21.07 7.01 -3.73
N LEU A 298 20.08 6.13 -3.67
CA LEU A 298 19.05 6.22 -2.64
C LEU A 298 19.63 5.88 -1.26
N VAL A 299 19.22 6.64 -0.25
CA VAL A 299 19.71 6.50 1.13
C VAL A 299 18.97 5.37 1.85
N PRO A 300 19.67 4.37 2.43
CA PRO A 300 19.04 3.31 3.19
C PRO A 300 18.22 3.80 4.39
N GLY A 301 17.02 3.23 4.57
CA GLY A 301 16.18 3.50 5.72
C GLY A 301 14.95 2.61 5.82
N HIS A 302 14.22 2.72 6.91
CA HIS A 302 13.00 1.96 7.15
C HIS A 302 11.87 2.40 6.22
N ARG A 303 11.12 1.44 5.67
CA ARG A 303 9.95 1.72 4.83
C ARG A 303 8.75 0.93 5.32
N VAL A 304 7.63 1.62 5.50
CA VAL A 304 6.32 1.00 5.71
C VAL A 304 5.46 1.22 4.47
N SER A 305 4.73 0.19 4.07
CA SER A 305 3.65 0.32 3.10
C SER A 305 2.33 -0.18 3.64
N LEU A 306 1.26 0.52 3.28
CA LEU A 306 -0.10 0.02 3.40
C LEU A 306 -0.52 -0.51 2.03
N MET A 307 -0.77 -1.81 1.96
CA MET A 307 -1.18 -2.52 0.75
C MET A 307 -2.68 -2.78 0.84
N VAL A 308 -3.48 -1.94 0.18
CA VAL A 308 -4.94 -2.02 0.15
C VAL A 308 -5.36 -2.76 -1.12
N ARG A 309 -6.26 -3.72 -1.00
CA ARG A 309 -6.73 -4.55 -2.11
C ARG A 309 -8.24 -4.71 -2.05
N ASP A 310 -8.89 -4.80 -3.21
CA ASP A 310 -10.22 -5.41 -3.30
C ASP A 310 -10.10 -6.93 -3.12
N ILE A 311 -11.16 -7.56 -2.62
CA ILE A 311 -11.27 -9.01 -2.48
C ILE A 311 -12.30 -9.47 -3.51
N LYS A 312 -12.02 -10.60 -4.16
CA LYS A 312 -12.94 -11.22 -5.09
C LYS A 312 -14.26 -11.55 -4.37
N PRO A 313 -15.43 -11.11 -4.87
CA PRO A 313 -16.70 -11.55 -4.30
C PRO A 313 -16.80 -13.07 -4.46
N GLU A 314 -17.19 -13.77 -3.38
CA GLU A 314 -17.58 -15.18 -3.48
C GLU A 314 -18.71 -15.26 -4.51
N VAL A 315 -18.47 -16.01 -5.59
CA VAL A 315 -19.56 -16.37 -6.50
C VAL A 315 -20.40 -17.37 -5.73
N ALA A 316 -21.57 -16.94 -5.24
CA ALA A 316 -22.54 -17.84 -4.66
C ALA A 316 -22.84 -18.94 -5.69
N SER A 317 -22.48 -20.18 -5.35
CA SER A 317 -22.71 -21.39 -6.13
C SER A 317 -24.18 -21.78 -6.14
#